data_AF-A0A074YAW4-F1
#
_entry.id   AF-A0A074YAW4-F1
#
_cell.length_a   1.000
_cell.length_b   1.000
_cell.length_c   1.000
_cell.angle_alpha   90.00
_cell.angle_beta   90.00
_cell.angle_gamma   90.00
#
_symmetry.space_group_name_H-M   'P 1'
#
loop_
_entity.id
_entity.type
_entity.pdbx_description
1 polymer ?
#
loop_
_entity_poly.entity_id
_entity_poly.type
_entity_poly.pdbx_seq_one_letter_code
_entity_poly.pdbx_strand_id
1 'polypeptide(L)'
;MAKHVSILVTGFGPYDGVGSGNLSYSIVTTLPKFLPATSRCPIPVRVVIHPYDIPVIYNEVRSLVPRLYDAYGHEADIWLHFGMRPGQDSYSIERVSRRDGYHETEDITGHTLPKNDGESFFRDCPKSLYTTLDIDDVFARWRSKLLDAPEVSPELGAVRIRKSSDPGHFICDFLYYSVLAEHWRRKGRPIGGSRLPELLPVMFLNVPTENTVEQLRRARHVTICLMQALAENWTAIHSVPGPSTRP
;
A
#
# COMPACT_ATOMS: atom_id res chain seq x y z
N MET A 1 -26.07 -3.26 3.23
CA MET A 1 -25.03 -2.37 2.65
C MET A 1 -24.75 -2.80 1.22
N ALA A 2 -24.48 -1.86 0.30
CA ALA A 2 -24.10 -2.21 -1.07
C ALA A 2 -22.74 -2.93 -1.09
N LYS A 3 -22.61 -4.01 -1.87
CA LYS A 3 -21.38 -4.79 -1.98
C LYS A 3 -20.29 -3.97 -2.71
N HIS A 4 -19.09 -3.91 -2.15
CA HIS A 4 -17.94 -3.17 -2.69
C HIS A 4 -16.63 -3.82 -2.23
N VAL A 5 -15.52 -3.52 -2.92
CA VAL A 5 -14.16 -3.78 -2.41
C VAL A 5 -13.68 -2.52 -1.70
N SER A 6 -13.25 -2.61 -0.45
CA SER A 6 -12.73 -1.48 0.32
C SER A 6 -11.20 -1.44 0.31
N ILE A 7 -10.61 -0.31 -0.07
CA ILE A 7 -9.16 -0.11 -0.02
C ILE A 7 -8.84 1.02 0.97
N LEU A 8 -8.13 0.70 2.05
CA LEU A 8 -7.53 1.69 2.94
C LEU A 8 -6.32 2.30 2.25
N VAL A 9 -6.22 3.62 2.29
CA VAL A 9 -5.08 4.38 1.76
C VAL A 9 -4.45 5.27 2.83
N THR A 10 -3.11 5.29 2.88
CA THR A 10 -2.34 6.14 3.81
C THR A 10 -1.10 6.71 3.12
N GLY A 11 -0.71 7.95 3.42
CA GLY A 11 0.53 8.55 2.93
C GLY A 11 1.35 9.15 4.05
N PHE A 12 2.64 9.39 3.82
CA PHE A 12 3.53 10.02 4.78
C PHE A 12 3.42 11.54 4.77
N GLY A 13 3.66 12.12 5.95
CA GLY A 13 3.80 13.56 6.13
C GLY A 13 5.08 14.12 5.49
N PRO A 14 5.25 15.44 5.49
CA PRO A 14 6.48 16.07 5.01
C PRO A 14 7.70 15.55 5.78
N TYR A 15 8.74 15.20 5.03
CA TYR A 15 10.10 15.09 5.56
C TYR A 15 10.67 16.52 5.63
N ASP A 16 11.45 16.85 6.65
CA ASP A 16 12.26 18.07 6.80
C ASP A 16 11.63 19.49 6.78
N GLY A 17 10.34 19.66 6.50
CA GLY A 17 9.66 20.96 6.63
C GLY A 17 10.11 22.03 5.60
N VAL A 18 10.88 21.66 4.57
CA VAL A 18 11.37 22.58 3.53
C VAL A 18 10.89 22.11 2.15
N GLY A 19 9.60 22.26 1.83
CA GLY A 19 9.11 21.95 0.47
C GLY A 19 7.60 21.73 0.37
N SER A 20 7.10 21.63 -0.86
CA SER A 20 5.69 21.62 -1.30
C SER A 20 4.79 20.50 -0.77
N GLY A 21 5.08 19.93 0.39
CA GLY A 21 4.39 18.77 0.98
C GLY A 21 4.88 17.44 0.43
N ASN A 22 4.42 16.33 1.02
CA ASN A 22 4.76 14.99 0.59
C ASN A 22 3.74 14.47 -0.44
N LEU A 23 4.20 14.11 -1.64
CA LEU A 23 3.34 13.64 -2.74
C LEU A 23 2.47 12.45 -2.30
N SER A 24 3.00 11.55 -1.45
CA SER A 24 2.25 10.38 -0.98
C SER A 24 0.96 10.77 -0.25
N TYR A 25 1.00 11.78 0.62
CA TYR A 25 -0.19 12.27 1.31
C TYR A 25 -1.07 13.17 0.42
N SER A 26 -0.47 13.95 -0.47
CA SER A 26 -1.21 14.73 -1.47
C SER A 26 -2.04 13.85 -2.41
N ILE A 27 -1.53 12.67 -2.81
CA ILE A 27 -2.32 11.69 -3.56
C ILE A 27 -3.52 11.24 -2.74
N VAL A 28 -3.28 10.74 -1.52
CA VAL A 28 -4.31 10.14 -0.67
C VAL A 28 -5.48 11.09 -0.41
N THR A 29 -5.20 12.36 -0.13
CA THR A 29 -6.21 13.39 0.16
C THR A 29 -7.00 13.86 -1.07
N THR A 30 -6.55 13.53 -2.29
CA THR A 30 -7.22 13.94 -3.54
C THR A 30 -7.89 12.77 -4.28
N LEU A 31 -7.80 11.55 -3.76
CA LEU A 31 -8.47 10.39 -4.35
C LEU A 31 -10.01 10.51 -4.24
N PRO A 32 -10.76 10.03 -5.25
CA PRO A 32 -12.21 9.95 -5.16
C PRO A 32 -12.62 8.93 -4.08
N LYS A 33 -13.76 9.15 -3.42
CA LYS A 33 -14.30 8.21 -2.40
C LYS A 33 -14.72 6.86 -2.98
N PHE A 34 -15.07 6.82 -4.26
CA PHE A 34 -15.48 5.61 -4.97
C PHE A 34 -14.88 5.56 -6.37
N LEU A 35 -14.54 4.35 -6.82
CA LEU A 35 -14.21 4.05 -8.21
C LEU A 35 -15.31 3.17 -8.80
N PRO A 36 -15.65 3.34 -10.09
CA PRO A 36 -16.67 2.53 -10.74
C PRO A 36 -16.24 1.05 -10.81
N ALA A 37 -17.23 0.17 -10.93
CA ALA A 37 -17.01 -1.23 -11.25
C ALA A 37 -16.27 -1.37 -12.59
N THR A 38 -15.52 -2.45 -12.74
CA THR A 38 -14.87 -2.83 -14.00
C THR A 38 -15.45 -4.15 -14.50
N SER A 39 -15.16 -4.53 -15.75
CA SER A 39 -15.59 -5.84 -16.28
C SER A 39 -15.06 -7.03 -15.48
N ARG A 40 -13.93 -6.87 -14.79
CA ARG A 40 -13.29 -7.91 -13.96
C ARG A 40 -13.53 -7.73 -12.45
N CYS A 41 -14.13 -6.62 -12.04
CA CYS A 41 -14.59 -6.34 -10.68
C CYS A 41 -16.00 -5.72 -10.78
N PRO A 42 -17.08 -6.54 -10.83
CA PRO A 42 -18.44 -6.06 -11.11
C PRO A 42 -19.10 -5.32 -9.94
N ILE A 43 -18.32 -4.92 -8.94
CA ILE A 43 -18.72 -4.11 -7.80
C ILE A 43 -17.80 -2.89 -7.70
N PRO A 44 -18.28 -1.75 -7.20
CA PRO A 44 -17.46 -0.55 -7.04
C PRO A 44 -16.34 -0.76 -6.02
N VAL A 45 -15.31 0.07 -6.13
CA VAL A 45 -14.25 0.18 -5.12
C VAL A 45 -14.58 1.36 -4.21
N ARG A 46 -14.60 1.13 -2.89
CA ARG A 46 -14.70 2.18 -1.88
C ARG A 46 -13.29 2.53 -1.40
N VAL A 47 -12.97 3.81 -1.40
CA VAL A 47 -11.68 4.32 -0.94
C VAL A 47 -11.85 4.81 0.50
N VAL A 48 -11.16 4.14 1.42
CA VAL A 48 -11.13 4.49 2.84
C VAL A 48 -9.86 5.29 3.09
N ILE A 49 -9.99 6.59 3.37
CA ILE A 49 -8.85 7.49 3.55
C ILE A 49 -8.54 7.59 5.04
N HIS A 50 -7.31 7.27 5.44
CA HIS A 50 -6.84 7.65 6.77
C HIS A 50 -6.68 9.18 6.84
N PRO A 51 -7.32 9.87 7.80
CA PRO A 51 -7.43 11.33 7.78
C PRO A 51 -6.15 12.07 8.18
N TYR A 52 -5.14 11.36 8.69
CA TYR A 52 -3.87 11.95 9.10
C TYR A 52 -2.73 11.36 8.26
N ASP A 53 -1.69 12.17 8.08
CA ASP A 53 -0.46 11.72 7.48
C ASP A 53 0.31 10.81 8.46
N ILE A 54 1.05 9.85 7.91
CA ILE A 54 1.91 8.99 8.71
C ILE A 54 3.18 9.79 9.04
N PRO A 55 3.52 10.01 10.32
CA PRO A 55 4.74 10.69 10.70
C PRO A 55 5.95 9.83 10.29
N VAL A 56 7.01 10.49 9.84
CA VAL A 56 8.28 9.84 9.49
C VAL A 56 9.10 9.62 10.77
N ILE A 57 8.52 8.88 11.74
CA ILE A 57 9.07 8.60 13.08
C ILE A 57 8.84 7.12 13.40
N TYR A 58 9.90 6.38 13.76
CA TYR A 58 9.81 4.92 13.95
C TYR A 58 8.83 4.53 15.08
N ASN A 59 8.91 5.22 16.23
CA ASN A 59 8.07 4.90 17.39
C ASN A 59 6.58 5.24 17.16
N GLU A 60 6.30 6.26 16.35
CA GLU A 60 4.93 6.58 15.97
C GLU A 60 4.35 5.51 15.05
N VAL A 61 5.12 5.05 14.05
CA VAL A 61 4.69 3.95 13.17
C VAL A 61 4.35 2.70 13.98
N ARG A 62 5.18 2.33 14.96
CA ARG A 62 4.91 1.19 15.86
C ARG A 62 3.60 1.29 16.60
N SER A 63 3.32 2.49 17.10
CA SER A 63 2.12 2.76 17.89
C SER A 63 0.88 2.89 17.00
N LEU A 64 1.06 3.38 15.77
CA LEU A 64 0.01 3.64 14.80
C LEU A 64 -0.53 2.36 14.17
N VAL A 65 0.32 1.42 13.77
CA VAL A 65 -0.11 0.25 13.00
C VAL A 65 -1.18 -0.60 13.70
N PRO A 66 -1.06 -0.95 15.00
CA PRO A 66 -2.12 -1.65 15.71
C PRO A 66 -3.44 -0.86 15.74
N ARG A 67 -3.37 0.48 15.92
CA ARG A 67 -4.55 1.35 15.92
C ARG A 67 -5.22 1.45 14.55
N LEU A 68 -4.44 1.48 13.47
CA LEU A 68 -5.01 1.39 12.12
C LEU A 68 -5.79 0.09 11.98
N TYR A 69 -5.25 -1.01 12.51
CA TYR A 69 -5.91 -2.31 12.40
C TYR A 69 -7.21 -2.33 13.20
N ASP A 70 -7.19 -1.82 14.43
CA ASP A 70 -8.39 -1.77 15.26
C ASP A 70 -9.47 -0.86 14.65
N ALA A 71 -9.08 0.23 13.97
CA ALA A 71 -10.00 1.14 13.30
C ALA A 71 -10.55 0.58 11.98
N TYR A 72 -9.70 0.00 11.13
CA TYR A 72 -10.04 -0.30 9.74
C TYR A 72 -10.02 -1.80 9.38
N GLY A 73 -9.59 -2.68 10.29
CA GLY A 73 -9.42 -4.11 10.00
C GLY A 73 -10.69 -4.83 9.55
N HIS A 74 -11.86 -4.37 10.03
CA HIS A 74 -13.18 -4.86 9.62
C HIS A 74 -13.78 -4.09 8.44
N GLU A 75 -13.18 -2.97 8.08
CA GLU A 75 -13.69 -2.03 7.10
C GLU A 75 -12.99 -2.17 5.73
N ALA A 76 -11.69 -2.50 5.74
CA ALA A 76 -10.83 -2.54 4.56
C ALA A 76 -10.46 -3.97 4.16
N ASP A 77 -10.64 -4.28 2.87
CA ASP A 77 -10.25 -5.54 2.26
C ASP A 77 -8.76 -5.52 1.88
N ILE A 78 -8.28 -4.39 1.35
CA ILE A 78 -6.91 -4.18 0.87
C ILE A 78 -6.33 -2.93 1.53
N TRP A 79 -5.04 -2.97 1.88
CA TRP A 79 -4.31 -1.87 2.49
C TRP A 79 -3.25 -1.36 1.50
N LEU A 80 -3.36 -0.12 1.04
CA LEU A 80 -2.44 0.50 0.10
C LEU A 80 -1.72 1.67 0.79
N HIS A 81 -0.45 1.46 1.12
CA HIS A 81 0.40 2.47 1.72
C HIS A 81 1.25 3.15 0.64
N PHE A 82 1.50 4.44 0.82
CA PHE A 82 2.27 5.25 -0.12
C PHE A 82 3.51 5.76 0.58
N GLY A 83 4.63 5.75 -0.14
CA GLY A 83 5.89 6.36 0.27
C GLY A 83 6.55 7.05 -0.90
N MET A 84 7.65 7.74 -0.64
CA MET A 84 8.47 8.33 -1.70
C MET A 84 9.85 7.72 -1.67
N ARG A 85 10.45 7.54 -2.85
CA ARG A 85 11.83 7.10 -2.97
C ARG A 85 12.70 8.19 -3.61
N PRO A 86 13.65 8.78 -2.87
CA PRO A 86 14.58 9.75 -3.44
C PRO A 86 15.32 9.19 -4.66
N GLY A 87 15.49 10.03 -5.68
CA GLY A 87 16.18 9.66 -6.93
C GLY A 87 15.38 8.73 -7.86
N GLN A 88 14.14 8.37 -7.50
CA GLN A 88 13.28 7.51 -8.33
C GLN A 88 12.24 8.35 -9.09
N ASP A 89 12.36 8.37 -10.42
CA ASP A 89 11.31 8.86 -11.33
C ASP A 89 10.48 7.68 -11.87
N SER A 90 9.87 6.94 -10.95
CA SER A 90 8.96 5.83 -11.27
C SER A 90 8.00 5.54 -10.12
N TYR A 91 6.90 4.87 -10.45
CA TYR A 91 5.92 4.34 -9.51
C TYR A 91 6.19 2.84 -9.30
N SER A 92 6.57 2.44 -8.09
CA SER A 92 7.03 1.08 -7.81
C SER A 92 6.13 0.40 -6.78
N ILE A 93 5.55 -0.74 -7.15
CA ILE A 93 4.85 -1.61 -6.20
C ILE A 93 5.84 -2.58 -5.55
N GLU A 94 5.78 -2.70 -4.23
CA GLU A 94 6.77 -3.44 -3.44
C GLU A 94 6.27 -4.85 -3.08
N ARG A 95 7.05 -5.86 -3.45
CA ARG A 95 6.72 -7.28 -3.21
C ARG A 95 6.95 -7.72 -1.77
N VAL A 96 7.98 -7.18 -1.14
CA VAL A 96 8.54 -7.69 0.11
C VAL A 96 9.03 -6.55 0.96
N SER A 97 9.01 -6.78 2.27
CA SER A 97 9.58 -5.89 3.28
C SER A 97 10.40 -6.68 4.30
N ARG A 98 11.35 -6.02 4.97
CA ARG A 98 12.34 -6.67 5.84
C ARG A 98 12.19 -6.21 7.28
N ARG A 99 12.43 -7.12 8.23
CA ARG A 99 12.27 -6.86 9.67
C ARG A 99 13.33 -5.94 10.24
N ASP A 100 14.55 -6.08 9.73
CA ASP A 100 15.77 -5.58 10.36
C ASP A 100 16.48 -4.57 9.44
N GLY A 101 17.40 -3.77 10.00
CA GLY A 101 18.27 -2.85 9.26
C GLY A 101 18.08 -1.37 9.58
N TYR A 102 17.02 -0.98 10.29
CA TYR A 102 16.62 0.41 10.55
C TYR A 102 17.45 1.20 11.58
N HIS A 103 18.64 0.71 11.88
CA HIS A 103 19.60 1.34 12.80
C HIS A 103 20.54 2.35 12.12
N GLU A 104 20.56 2.39 10.79
CA GLU A 104 21.54 3.15 9.99
C GLU A 104 21.06 4.55 9.62
N THR A 105 19.76 4.84 9.67
CA THR A 105 19.18 6.10 9.21
C THR A 105 18.24 6.68 10.25
N GLU A 106 18.55 7.90 10.70
CA GLU A 106 17.75 8.67 11.64
C GLU A 106 16.40 9.06 11.04
N ASP A 107 15.38 9.06 11.89
CA ASP A 107 14.08 9.62 11.57
C ASP A 107 14.08 11.15 11.69
N ILE A 108 12.94 11.80 11.42
CA ILE A 108 12.88 13.29 11.45
C ILE A 108 13.10 13.89 12.83
N THR A 109 13.16 13.06 13.88
CA THR A 109 13.47 13.48 15.26
C THR A 109 14.91 13.19 15.66
N GLY A 110 15.76 12.71 14.74
CA GLY A 110 17.16 12.37 15.01
C GLY A 110 17.34 11.02 15.71
N HIS A 111 16.34 10.13 15.68
CA HIS A 111 16.41 8.83 16.35
C HIS A 111 16.47 7.68 15.35
N THR A 112 17.24 6.65 15.68
CA THR A 112 17.27 5.35 14.98
C THR A 112 16.66 4.25 15.85
N LEU A 113 16.38 3.10 15.24
CA LEU A 113 16.05 1.89 15.99
C LEU A 113 17.34 1.16 16.43
N PRO A 114 17.39 0.54 17.62
CA PRO A 114 18.49 -0.34 18.00
C PRO A 114 18.71 -1.47 17.00
N LYS A 115 19.95 -1.96 16.84
CA LYS A 115 20.27 -3.01 15.86
C LYS A 115 19.46 -4.31 16.03
N ASN A 116 19.16 -4.68 17.27
CA ASN A 116 18.38 -5.88 17.63
C ASN A 116 16.88 -5.61 17.83
N ASP A 117 16.43 -4.39 17.51
CA ASP A 117 15.07 -3.94 17.74
C ASP A 117 14.03 -4.77 16.98
N GLY A 118 14.27 -5.04 15.70
CA GLY A 118 13.41 -5.88 14.87
C GLY A 118 13.29 -7.31 15.40
N GLU A 119 14.39 -7.92 15.83
CA GLU A 119 14.41 -9.25 16.44
C GLU A 119 13.65 -9.31 17.76
N SER A 120 13.73 -8.26 18.57
CA SER A 120 13.03 -8.17 19.86
C SER A 120 11.52 -7.93 19.68
N PHE A 121 11.16 -6.91 18.91
CA PHE A 121 9.78 -6.46 18.76
C PHE A 121 8.96 -7.36 17.83
N PHE A 122 9.56 -7.91 16.78
CA PHE A 122 8.93 -8.80 15.79
C PHE A 122 9.44 -10.24 15.88
N ARG A 123 9.75 -10.71 17.10
CA ARG A 123 10.28 -12.06 17.34
C ARG A 123 9.41 -13.21 16.81
N ASP A 124 8.11 -12.96 16.70
CA ASP A 124 7.06 -13.88 16.26
C ASP A 124 6.79 -13.80 14.74
N CYS A 125 7.47 -12.90 14.04
CA CYS A 125 7.31 -12.68 12.61
C CYS A 125 8.56 -13.13 11.82
N PRO A 126 8.40 -13.62 10.59
CA PRO A 126 9.51 -13.91 9.68
C PRO A 126 10.38 -12.68 9.40
N LYS A 127 11.68 -12.89 9.13
CA LYS A 127 12.62 -11.80 8.77
C LYS A 127 12.22 -11.02 7.51
N SER A 128 11.45 -11.64 6.63
CA SER A 128 10.91 -11.01 5.43
C SER A 128 9.47 -11.42 5.26
N LEU A 129 8.62 -10.44 5.00
CA LEU A 129 7.20 -10.63 4.77
C LEU A 129 6.82 -10.18 3.37
N TYR A 130 5.91 -10.92 2.76
CA TYR A 130 5.45 -10.73 1.39
C TYR A 130 3.96 -10.45 1.40
N THR A 131 3.52 -9.57 0.51
CA THR A 131 2.09 -9.45 0.21
C THR A 131 1.54 -10.76 -0.35
N THR A 132 0.28 -11.09 -0.03
CA THR A 132 -0.43 -12.21 -0.67
C THR A 132 -1.17 -11.78 -1.93
N LEU A 133 -1.14 -10.50 -2.29
CA LEU A 133 -1.63 -10.03 -3.57
C LEU A 133 -0.70 -10.55 -4.67
N ASP A 134 -1.27 -11.04 -5.77
CA ASP A 134 -0.47 -11.51 -6.89
C ASP A 134 0.11 -10.30 -7.62
N ILE A 135 1.36 -9.97 -7.29
CA ILE A 135 2.04 -8.79 -7.81
C ILE A 135 2.19 -8.83 -9.33
N ASP A 136 2.31 -10.02 -9.93
CA ASP A 136 2.50 -10.17 -11.37
C ASP A 136 1.17 -9.91 -12.10
N ASP A 137 0.06 -10.46 -11.59
CA ASP A 137 -1.29 -10.19 -12.09
C ASP A 137 -1.70 -8.72 -11.88
N VAL A 138 -1.46 -8.16 -10.68
CA VAL A 138 -1.72 -6.73 -10.38
C VAL A 138 -0.93 -5.83 -11.33
N PHE A 139 0.36 -6.11 -11.54
CA PHE A 139 1.20 -5.30 -12.43
C PHE A 139 0.72 -5.36 -13.88
N ALA A 140 0.35 -6.56 -14.38
CA ALA A 140 -0.16 -6.72 -15.74
C ALA A 140 -1.45 -5.91 -15.96
N ARG A 141 -2.40 -5.96 -15.01
CA ARG A 141 -3.65 -5.19 -15.06
C ARG A 141 -3.42 -3.70 -14.96
N TRP A 142 -2.55 -3.28 -14.03
CA TRP A 142 -2.21 -1.88 -13.84
C TRP A 142 -1.60 -1.29 -15.10
N ARG A 143 -0.67 -2.01 -15.73
CA ARG A 143 -0.08 -1.63 -17.02
C ARG A 143 -1.13 -1.51 -18.13
N SER A 144 -2.02 -2.51 -18.28
CA SER A 144 -3.09 -2.45 -19.29
C SER A 144 -3.96 -1.20 -19.12
N LYS A 145 -4.40 -0.92 -17.89
CA LYS A 145 -5.26 0.24 -17.59
C LYS A 145 -4.60 1.58 -17.90
N LEU A 146 -3.28 1.69 -17.72
CA LEU A 146 -2.54 2.89 -18.09
C LEU A 146 -2.42 3.07 -19.60
N LEU A 147 -2.38 1.98 -20.37
CA LEU A 147 -2.33 2.01 -21.83
C LEU A 147 -3.70 2.30 -22.46
N ASP A 148 -4.78 1.83 -21.84
CA ASP A 148 -6.16 2.02 -22.30
C ASP A 148 -6.70 3.44 -22.06
N ALA A 149 -5.95 4.29 -21.35
CA ALA A 149 -6.30 5.69 -21.06
C ALA A 149 -5.32 6.70 -21.70
N PRO A 150 -5.04 6.64 -23.02
CA PRO A 150 -4.06 7.51 -23.68
C PRO A 150 -4.49 8.99 -23.69
N GLU A 151 -5.79 9.26 -23.56
CA GLU A 151 -6.37 10.61 -23.64
C GLU A 151 -6.14 11.47 -22.37
N VAL A 152 -5.64 10.89 -21.28
CA VAL A 152 -5.48 11.59 -19.99
C VAL A 152 -4.14 12.34 -19.89
N SER A 153 -3.17 12.04 -20.75
CA SER A 153 -1.98 12.85 -21.02
C SER A 153 -1.10 12.17 -22.09
N PRO A 154 -0.59 12.89 -23.11
CA PRO A 154 0.47 12.38 -24.02
C PRO A 154 1.72 11.87 -23.27
N GLU A 155 1.88 12.24 -22.00
CA GLU A 155 2.99 11.90 -21.12
C GLU A 155 2.80 10.54 -20.40
N LEU A 156 1.63 9.89 -20.50
CA LEU A 156 1.41 8.55 -19.94
C LEU A 156 2.31 7.48 -20.60
N GLY A 157 2.74 7.71 -21.85
CA GLY A 157 3.80 6.93 -22.50
C GLY A 157 5.17 7.04 -21.81
N ALA A 158 5.37 8.06 -20.96
CA ALA A 158 6.58 8.27 -20.15
C ALA A 158 6.40 7.83 -18.68
N VAL A 159 5.20 7.39 -18.25
CA VAL A 159 4.98 6.91 -16.88
C VAL A 159 5.72 5.59 -16.68
N ARG A 160 6.77 5.63 -15.87
CA ARG A 160 7.54 4.45 -15.50
C ARG A 160 6.88 3.77 -14.31
N ILE A 161 6.32 2.59 -14.51
CA ILE A 161 5.89 1.69 -13.42
C ILE A 161 6.87 0.54 -13.24
N ARG A 162 7.06 0.06 -12.00
CA ARG A 162 7.96 -1.06 -11.70
C ARG A 162 7.38 -2.01 -10.65
N LYS A 163 7.82 -3.26 -10.72
CA LYS A 163 7.79 -4.18 -9.59
C LYS A 163 9.12 -4.04 -8.86
N SER A 164 9.09 -3.93 -7.54
CA SER A 164 10.27 -3.78 -6.71
C SER A 164 10.26 -4.81 -5.59
N SER A 165 11.45 -5.13 -5.09
CA SER A 165 11.66 -5.98 -3.90
C SER A 165 12.58 -5.27 -2.89
N ASP A 166 12.66 -3.96 -3.03
CA ASP A 166 13.47 -3.05 -2.24
C ASP A 166 12.66 -1.76 -2.01
N PRO A 167 11.82 -1.76 -0.95
CA PRO A 167 11.02 -0.61 -0.53
C PRO A 167 11.84 0.57 0.01
N GLY A 168 13.17 0.47 0.07
CA GLY A 168 14.05 1.60 0.41
C GLY A 168 14.57 1.63 1.84
N HIS A 169 14.55 0.52 2.58
CA HIS A 169 15.27 0.26 3.85
C HIS A 169 15.29 1.39 4.90
N PHE A 170 14.26 2.24 4.88
CA PHE A 170 14.03 3.34 5.81
C PHE A 170 12.60 3.22 6.37
N ILE A 171 11.98 4.30 6.84
CA ILE A 171 10.65 4.30 7.45
C ILE A 171 9.54 3.81 6.51
N CYS A 172 9.67 4.00 5.20
CA CYS A 172 8.71 3.44 4.23
C CYS A 172 8.69 1.90 4.29
N ASP A 173 9.86 1.28 4.30
CA ASP A 173 10.00 -0.17 4.46
C ASP A 173 9.58 -0.61 5.86
N PHE A 174 9.96 0.14 6.90
CA PHE A 174 9.55 -0.17 8.27
C PHE A 174 8.04 -0.16 8.48
N LEU A 175 7.32 0.82 7.91
CA LEU A 175 5.86 0.84 7.90
C LEU A 175 5.31 -0.38 7.16
N TYR A 176 5.84 -0.67 5.97
CA TYR A 176 5.37 -1.80 5.19
C TYR A 176 5.53 -3.13 5.94
N TYR A 177 6.71 -3.35 6.55
CA TYR A 177 6.97 -4.52 7.39
C TYR A 177 6.03 -4.56 8.57
N SER A 178 5.86 -3.43 9.28
CA SER A 178 5.03 -3.35 10.48
C SER A 178 3.58 -3.72 10.19
N VAL A 179 3.02 -3.23 9.08
CA VAL A 179 1.64 -3.57 8.67
C VAL A 179 1.55 -5.05 8.28
N LEU A 180 2.47 -5.57 7.48
CA LEU A 180 2.51 -6.99 7.14
C LEU A 180 2.63 -7.88 8.40
N ALA A 181 3.46 -7.48 9.36
CA ALA A 181 3.67 -8.16 10.63
C ALA A 181 2.41 -8.16 11.50
N GLU A 182 1.66 -7.05 11.52
CA GLU A 182 0.39 -6.99 12.24
C GLU A 182 -0.66 -7.91 11.60
N HIS A 183 -0.73 -7.95 10.25
CA HIS A 183 -1.55 -8.93 9.53
C HIS A 183 -1.11 -10.37 9.84
N TRP A 184 0.19 -10.64 9.87
CA TRP A 184 0.76 -11.95 10.21
C TRP A 184 0.34 -12.41 11.61
N ARG A 185 0.46 -11.54 12.61
CA ARG A 185 0.06 -11.81 14.01
C ARG A 185 -1.41 -12.10 14.19
N ARG A 186 -2.24 -11.47 13.36
CA ARG A 186 -3.71 -11.59 13.41
C ARG A 186 -4.26 -12.66 12.47
N LYS A 187 -3.40 -13.44 11.79
CA LYS A 187 -3.81 -14.62 11.03
C LYS A 187 -4.61 -15.59 11.87
N GLY A 188 -5.58 -16.25 11.24
CA GLY A 188 -6.45 -17.23 11.91
C GLY A 188 -7.43 -16.63 12.93
N ARG A 189 -7.39 -15.32 13.19
CA ARG A 189 -8.38 -14.64 14.03
C ARG A 189 -9.58 -14.24 13.17
N PRO A 190 -10.83 -14.47 13.62
CA PRO A 190 -12.00 -13.94 12.94
C PRO A 190 -11.93 -12.41 12.95
N ILE A 191 -11.60 -11.83 11.82
CA ILE A 191 -11.78 -10.40 11.58
C ILE A 191 -13.08 -10.35 10.79
N GLY A 192 -14.18 -9.98 11.44
CA GLY A 192 -15.47 -9.84 10.76
C GLY A 192 -15.30 -9.09 9.43
N GLY A 193 -15.93 -9.59 8.36
CA GLY A 193 -15.68 -9.15 6.98
C GLY A 193 -15.59 -10.34 6.02
N SER A 194 -15.28 -10.09 4.73
CA SER A 194 -15.16 -11.12 3.68
C SER A 194 -13.72 -11.62 3.48
N ARG A 195 -12.77 -11.15 4.29
CA ARG A 195 -11.34 -11.43 4.14
C ARG A 195 -10.97 -12.81 4.65
N LEU A 196 -10.21 -13.56 3.84
CA LEU A 196 -9.67 -14.85 4.25
C LEU A 196 -8.59 -14.68 5.35
N PRO A 197 -8.58 -15.53 6.40
CA PRO A 197 -7.69 -15.35 7.56
C PRO A 197 -6.18 -15.39 7.26
N GLU A 198 -5.76 -16.02 6.16
CA GLU A 198 -4.35 -16.18 5.79
C GLU A 198 -3.79 -15.05 4.93
N LEU A 199 -4.63 -14.15 4.43
CA LEU A 199 -4.20 -13.09 3.52
C LEU A 199 -3.46 -11.98 4.25
N LEU A 200 -2.40 -11.49 3.61
CA LEU A 200 -1.72 -10.23 3.89
C LEU A 200 -1.98 -9.29 2.70
N PRO A 201 -3.18 -8.71 2.57
CA PRO A 201 -3.57 -7.91 1.40
C PRO A 201 -3.05 -6.48 1.48
N VAL A 202 -1.74 -6.35 1.68
CA VAL A 202 -1.05 -5.08 1.84
C VAL A 202 -0.23 -4.82 0.59
N MET A 203 -0.31 -3.62 0.03
CA MET A 203 0.53 -3.15 -1.06
C MET A 203 1.20 -1.85 -0.64
N PHE A 204 2.45 -1.68 -1.03
CA PHE A 204 3.17 -0.42 -0.87
C PHE A 204 3.52 0.15 -2.23
N LEU A 205 3.20 1.43 -2.44
CA LEU A 205 3.52 2.17 -3.66
C LEU A 205 4.53 3.28 -3.35
N ASN A 206 5.75 3.11 -3.85
CA ASN A 206 6.74 4.19 -3.90
C ASN A 206 6.44 5.10 -5.10
N VAL A 207 6.23 6.39 -4.83
CA VAL A 207 5.99 7.42 -5.85
C VAL A 207 7.20 8.36 -6.00
N PRO A 208 7.30 9.13 -7.10
CA PRO A 208 8.33 10.15 -7.24
C PRO A 208 8.28 11.22 -6.14
N THR A 209 9.38 11.91 -5.89
CA THR A 209 9.49 12.93 -4.82
C THR A 209 8.96 14.30 -5.22
N GLU A 210 8.90 14.60 -6.52
CA GLU A 210 8.39 15.88 -7.01
C GLU A 210 6.90 16.03 -6.69
N ASN A 211 6.51 17.15 -6.06
CA ASN A 211 5.12 17.42 -5.71
C ASN A 211 4.61 18.71 -6.38
N THR A 212 4.55 18.69 -7.72
CA THR A 212 3.92 19.73 -8.56
C THR A 212 2.47 19.37 -8.85
N VAL A 213 1.67 20.33 -9.35
CA VAL A 213 0.25 20.10 -9.69
C VAL A 213 0.13 19.05 -10.79
N GLU A 214 1.00 19.11 -11.79
CA GLU A 214 1.07 18.18 -12.93
C GLU A 214 1.42 16.77 -12.44
N GLN A 215 2.43 16.66 -11.58
CA GLN A 215 2.86 15.40 -11.01
C GLN A 215 1.80 14.79 -10.09
N LEU A 216 1.09 15.61 -9.30
CA LEU A 216 -0.03 15.15 -8.49
C LEU A 216 -1.20 14.64 -9.35
N ARG A 217 -1.57 15.35 -10.43
CA ARG A 217 -2.61 14.91 -11.37
C ARG A 217 -2.25 13.55 -11.98
N ARG A 218 -1.00 13.40 -12.44
CA ARG A 218 -0.45 12.15 -12.97
C ARG A 218 -0.49 11.04 -11.93
N ALA A 219 0.04 11.29 -10.74
CA ALA A 219 0.12 10.30 -9.66
C ALA A 219 -1.26 9.83 -9.20
N ARG A 220 -2.25 10.74 -9.15
CA ARG A 220 -3.64 10.41 -8.85
C ARG A 220 -4.24 9.46 -9.89
N HIS A 221 -4.03 9.73 -11.18
CA HIS A 221 -4.49 8.84 -12.24
C HIS A 221 -3.81 7.46 -12.16
N VAL A 222 -2.48 7.44 -12.01
CA VAL A 222 -1.69 6.21 -11.86
C VAL A 222 -2.18 5.36 -10.69
N THR A 223 -2.51 6.02 -9.58
CA THR A 223 -3.03 5.38 -8.36
C THR A 223 -4.43 4.80 -8.58
N ILE A 224 -5.33 5.53 -9.26
CA ILE A 224 -6.68 5.03 -9.59
C ILE A 224 -6.59 3.74 -10.42
N CYS A 225 -5.71 3.70 -11.42
CA CYS A 225 -5.47 2.50 -12.22
C CYS A 225 -4.94 1.34 -11.36
N LEU A 226 -4.03 1.61 -10.41
CA LEU A 226 -3.53 0.59 -9.49
C LEU A 226 -4.64 0.06 -8.58
N MET A 227 -5.47 0.93 -8.01
CA MET A 227 -6.57 0.55 -7.12
C MET A 227 -7.60 -0.34 -7.82
N GLN A 228 -7.92 -0.04 -9.09
CA GLN A 228 -8.75 -0.91 -9.90
C GLN A 228 -8.07 -2.27 -10.16
N ALA A 229 -6.77 -2.30 -10.45
CA ALA A 229 -6.02 -3.54 -10.63
C ALA A 229 -6.00 -4.40 -9.36
N LEU A 230 -5.80 -3.78 -8.20
CA LEU A 230 -5.87 -4.42 -6.89
C LEU A 230 -7.26 -5.01 -6.61
N ALA A 231 -8.33 -4.26 -6.90
CA ALA A 231 -9.70 -4.73 -6.69
C ALA A 231 -10.06 -5.91 -7.61
N GLU A 232 -9.58 -5.91 -8.85
CA GLU A 232 -9.74 -7.05 -9.77
C GLU A 232 -8.96 -8.28 -9.31
N ASN A 233 -7.73 -8.11 -8.82
CA ASN A 233 -6.94 -9.20 -8.25
C ASN A 233 -7.62 -9.80 -7.01
N TRP A 234 -8.08 -8.94 -6.10
CA TRP A 234 -8.84 -9.34 -4.92
C TRP A 234 -10.11 -10.10 -5.28
N THR A 235 -10.88 -9.62 -6.26
CA THR A 235 -12.08 -10.28 -6.76
C THR A 235 -11.75 -11.66 -7.32
N ALA A 236 -10.66 -11.79 -8.07
CA ALA A 236 -10.22 -13.08 -8.62
C ALA A 236 -9.89 -14.08 -7.51
N ILE A 237 -9.12 -13.68 -6.49
CA ILE A 237 -8.77 -14.52 -5.32
C ILE A 237 -10.03 -15.08 -4.63
N HIS A 238 -11.06 -14.24 -4.48
CA HIS A 238 -12.30 -14.61 -3.78
C HIS A 238 -13.36 -15.26 -4.70
N SER A 239 -13.10 -15.34 -6.00
CA SER A 239 -13.99 -16.00 -6.97
C SER A 239 -13.61 -17.45 -7.24
N VAL A 240 -12.43 -17.92 -6.79
CA VAL A 240 -12.01 -19.32 -6.94
C VAL A 240 -12.84 -20.19 -5.99
N PRO A 241 -13.65 -21.15 -6.49
CA PRO A 241 -14.32 -22.11 -5.64
C PRO A 241 -13.26 -22.94 -4.88
N GLY A 242 -13.44 -23.13 -3.57
CA GLY A 242 -12.61 -24.06 -2.80
C GLY A 242 -12.63 -25.47 -3.41
N PRO A 243 -11.63 -26.33 -3.12
CA PRO A 243 -11.57 -27.67 -3.68
C PRO A 243 -12.91 -28.38 -3.45
N SER A 244 -13.55 -28.83 -4.54
CA SER A 244 -14.83 -29.51 -4.43
C SER A 244 -14.61 -30.79 -3.65
N THR A 245 -15.11 -30.86 -2.41
CA THR A 245 -15.33 -32.14 -1.74
C THR A 245 -16.48 -32.81 -2.49
N ARG A 246 -16.14 -33.49 -3.60
CA ARG A 246 -17.03 -34.51 -4.16
C ARG A 246 -16.96 -35.74 -3.24
N PRO A 247 -18.12 -36.39 -3.02
CA PRO A 247 -18.31 -37.44 -2.04
C PRO A 247 -17.45 -38.68 -2.32
#